data_AF-A0A357MYZ2-F1
#
_entry.id   AF-A0A357MYZ2-F1
#
_cell.length_a   1.000
_cell.length_b   1.000
_cell.length_c   1.000
_cell.angle_alpha   90.00
_cell.angle_beta   90.00
_cell.angle_gamma   90.00
#
_symmetry.space_group_name_H-M   'P 1'
#
loop_
_entity.id
_entity.type
_entity.pdbx_description
1 polymer ?
#
loop_
_entity_poly.entity_id
_entity_poly.type
_entity_poly.pdbx_seq_one_letter_code
_entity_poly.pdbx_strand_id
1 'polypeptide(L)'
;GLRRADAGQVELLGGDPQQRASRVGLGVMLQSTSLPPMLQVDELVAQASACYPDPMPLAEVLQRAGLQDLARRRYGQLSGGQQRTVQFAIALCGRPRVLFLDEPTTGLDIQAR
;
A
#
# COMPACT_ATOMS: atom_id res chain seq x y z
N GLY A 1 0.08 13.78 -12.04
CA GLY A 1 -0.50 12.46 -11.71
C GLY A 1 -1.91 12.58 -11.19
N LEU A 2 -2.09 13.17 -10.00
CA LEU A 2 -3.41 13.50 -9.44
C LEU A 2 -3.82 14.96 -9.68
N ARG A 3 -2.82 15.84 -9.84
CA ARG A 3 -2.97 17.22 -10.31
C ARG A 3 -2.00 17.49 -11.45
N ARG A 4 -2.28 18.50 -12.26
CA ARG A 4 -1.37 19.04 -13.28
C ARG A 4 -0.48 20.10 -12.65
N ALA A 5 0.81 20.11 -13.01
CA ALA A 5 1.72 21.16 -12.58
C ALA A 5 1.42 22.44 -13.38
N ASP A 6 1.47 23.60 -12.71
CA ASP A 6 1.29 24.90 -13.35
C ASP A 6 2.52 25.30 -14.17
N ALA A 7 3.71 24.92 -13.71
CA ALA A 7 4.99 25.05 -14.40
C ALA A 7 6.01 23.99 -13.91
N GLY A 8 7.12 23.83 -14.63
CA GLY A 8 8.17 22.88 -14.31
C GLY A 8 7.98 21.49 -14.93
N GLN A 9 8.92 20.58 -14.64
CA GLN A 9 8.91 19.21 -15.14
C GLN A 9 9.08 18.22 -13.99
N VAL A 10 8.31 17.14 -14.03
CA VAL A 10 8.41 16.01 -13.10
C VAL A 10 8.40 14.75 -13.93
N GLU A 11 9.34 13.86 -13.66
CA GLU A 11 9.44 12.55 -14.28
C GLU A 11 9.22 11.47 -13.21
N LEU A 12 8.43 10.46 -13.54
CA LEU A 12 8.09 9.37 -12.65
C LEU A 12 8.44 8.04 -13.31
N LEU A 13 9.41 7.34 -12.71
CA LEU A 13 9.89 6.04 -13.20
C LEU A 13 10.33 6.05 -14.69
N GLY A 14 10.82 7.19 -15.19
CA GLY A 14 11.23 7.34 -16.59
C GLY A 14 10.14 7.91 -17.52
N GLY A 15 8.99 8.34 -17.00
CA GLY A 15 7.85 8.78 -17.82
C GLY A 15 7.02 9.91 -17.20
N ASP A 16 6.03 10.39 -17.96
CA ASP A 16 5.14 11.48 -17.52
C ASP A 16 4.20 10.99 -16.39
N PRO A 17 4.19 11.63 -15.21
CA PRO A 17 3.29 11.28 -14.11
C PRO A 17 1.79 11.34 -14.45
N GLN A 18 1.38 12.07 -15.50
CA GLN A 18 -0.02 12.11 -15.98
C GLN A 18 -0.45 10.81 -16.68
N GLN A 19 0.49 10.04 -17.23
CA GLN A 19 0.19 8.77 -17.87
C GLN A 19 -0.04 7.67 -16.81
N ARG A 20 -1.08 6.85 -17.02
CA ARG A 20 -1.41 5.75 -16.10
C ARG A 20 -0.27 4.74 -15.99
N ALA A 21 0.39 4.43 -17.11
CA ALA A 21 1.50 3.48 -17.18
C ALA A 21 2.64 3.86 -16.22
N SER A 22 3.01 5.14 -16.16
CA SER A 22 4.06 5.66 -15.26
C SER A 22 3.70 5.52 -13.77
N ARG A 23 2.41 5.34 -13.44
CA ARG A 23 1.93 5.20 -12.05
C ARG A 23 1.75 3.76 -11.59
N VAL A 24 1.80 2.77 -12.49
CA VAL A 24 1.58 1.35 -12.14
C VAL A 24 2.64 0.85 -11.16
N GLY A 25 3.88 1.34 -11.27
CA GLY A 25 4.97 0.99 -10.37
C GLY A 25 4.98 1.73 -9.03
N LEU A 26 3.92 2.48 -8.69
CA LEU A 26 3.82 3.20 -7.43
C LEU A 26 2.98 2.45 -6.39
N GLY A 27 3.49 2.42 -5.17
CA GLY A 27 2.71 2.14 -3.97
C GLY A 27 2.38 3.46 -3.30
N VAL A 28 1.14 3.65 -2.86
CA VAL A 28 0.72 4.87 -2.16
C VAL A 28 -0.08 4.47 -0.94
N MET A 29 0.32 5.01 0.21
CA MET A 29 -0.45 4.93 1.44
C MET A 29 -1.18 6.26 1.65
N LEU A 30 -2.51 6.26 1.54
CA LEU A 30 -3.35 7.45 1.73
C LEU A 30 -3.72 7.61 3.22
N GLN A 31 -3.75 8.85 3.71
CA GLN A 31 -3.98 9.18 5.14
C GLN A 31 -5.35 8.73 5.68
N SER A 32 -6.35 8.50 4.82
CA SER A 32 -7.70 8.15 5.22
C SER A 32 -8.37 7.21 4.23
N THR A 33 -8.10 5.91 4.38
CA THR A 33 -8.83 4.86 3.66
C THR A 33 -9.65 4.05 4.67
N SER A 34 -10.98 4.18 4.64
CA SER A 34 -11.85 3.28 5.41
C SER A 34 -11.87 1.92 4.72
N LEU A 35 -11.15 0.97 5.29
CA LEU A 35 -11.19 -0.42 4.84
C LEU A 35 -12.40 -1.14 5.45
N PRO A 36 -13.05 -2.07 4.73
CA PRO A 36 -14.17 -2.84 5.26
C PRO A 36 -13.80 -3.57 6.57
N PRO A 37 -14.45 -3.25 7.70
CA PRO A 37 -14.03 -3.79 9.01
C PRO A 37 -14.32 -5.28 9.18
N MET A 38 -15.22 -5.82 8.34
CA MET A 38 -15.66 -7.21 8.39
C MET A 38 -14.73 -8.18 7.65
N LEU A 39 -13.89 -7.66 6.74
CA LEU A 39 -12.95 -8.48 5.97
C LEU A 39 -11.72 -8.85 6.80
N GLN A 40 -11.19 -10.02 6.53
CA GLN A 40 -9.92 -10.49 7.05
C GLN A 40 -8.75 -9.75 6.38
N VAL A 41 -7.60 -9.73 7.04
CA VAL A 41 -6.39 -9.06 6.51
C VAL A 41 -5.97 -9.65 5.16
N ASP A 42 -5.96 -10.97 5.05
CA ASP A 42 -5.62 -11.67 3.80
C ASP A 42 -6.61 -11.35 2.66
N GLU A 43 -7.91 -11.31 2.95
CA GLU A 43 -8.96 -10.91 2.01
C GLU A 43 -8.75 -9.48 1.50
N LEU A 44 -8.43 -8.54 2.40
CA LEU A 44 -8.17 -7.14 2.03
C LEU A 44 -6.95 -7.01 1.12
N VAL A 45 -5.85 -7.67 1.47
CA VAL A 45 -4.62 -7.64 0.67
C VAL A 45 -4.82 -8.34 -0.67
N ALA A 46 -5.53 -9.47 -0.69
CA ALA A 46 -5.88 -10.18 -1.92
C ALA A 46 -6.75 -9.32 -2.85
N GLN A 47 -7.77 -8.64 -2.30
CA GLN A 47 -8.62 -7.74 -3.06
C GLN A 47 -7.83 -6.58 -3.67
N ALA A 48 -6.93 -5.96 -2.90
CA ALA A 48 -6.05 -4.90 -3.42
C ALA A 48 -5.09 -5.43 -4.50
N SER A 49 -4.53 -6.63 -4.31
CA SER A 49 -3.61 -7.27 -5.25
C SER A 49 -4.27 -7.52 -6.62
N ALA A 50 -5.56 -7.84 -6.65
CA ALA A 50 -6.31 -8.06 -7.89
C ALA A 50 -6.41 -6.82 -8.81
N CYS A 51 -6.12 -5.61 -8.29
CA CYS A 51 -6.08 -4.38 -9.07
C CYS A 51 -4.77 -4.19 -9.86
N TYR A 52 -3.77 -5.05 -9.66
CA TYR A 52 -2.46 -4.96 -10.30
C TYR A 52 -2.27 -6.08 -11.33
N PRO A 53 -1.60 -5.81 -12.47
CA PRO A 53 -1.35 -6.81 -13.49
C PRO A 53 -0.30 -7.86 -13.05
N ASP A 54 0.58 -7.50 -12.12
CA ASP A 54 1.68 -8.34 -11.65
C ASP A 54 1.92 -8.13 -10.14
N PRO A 55 0.96 -8.53 -9.28
CA PRO A 55 1.04 -8.30 -7.85
C PRO A 55 2.08 -9.21 -7.18
N MET A 56 2.67 -8.75 -6.09
CA MET A 56 3.49 -9.59 -5.21
C MET A 56 2.63 -10.75 -4.64
N PRO A 57 3.17 -11.98 -4.50
CA PRO A 57 2.45 -13.09 -3.88
C PRO A 57 1.92 -12.71 -2.49
N LEU A 58 0.66 -13.06 -2.19
CA LEU A 58 0.00 -12.69 -0.93
C LEU A 58 0.83 -13.06 0.30
N ALA A 59 1.40 -14.28 0.33
CA ALA A 59 2.24 -14.73 1.44
C ALA A 59 3.48 -13.85 1.64
N GLU A 60 4.09 -13.38 0.55
CA GLU A 60 5.24 -12.48 0.61
C GLU A 60 4.84 -11.09 1.12
N VAL A 61 3.69 -10.57 0.69
CA VAL A 61 3.16 -9.28 1.19
C VAL A 61 2.92 -9.35 2.70
N LEU A 62 2.25 -10.40 3.17
CA LEU A 62 1.97 -10.61 4.59
C LEU A 62 3.24 -10.77 5.41
N GLN A 63 4.25 -11.47 4.87
CA GLN A 63 5.56 -11.62 5.52
C GLN A 63 6.29 -10.29 5.62
N ARG A 64 6.42 -9.54 4.52
CA ARG A 64 7.12 -8.25 4.48
C ARG A 64 6.48 -7.20 5.38
N ALA A 65 5.16 -7.27 5.57
CA ALA A 65 4.42 -6.39 6.46
C ALA A 65 4.33 -6.90 7.91
N GLY A 66 4.82 -8.11 8.23
CA GLY A 66 4.71 -8.69 9.57
C GLY A 66 3.28 -9.03 10.00
N LEU A 67 2.42 -9.41 9.06
CA LEU A 67 0.97 -9.65 9.26
C LEU A 67 0.58 -11.13 9.27
N GLN A 68 1.54 -12.05 9.26
CA GLN A 68 1.30 -13.49 9.12
C GLN A 68 0.33 -14.02 10.20
N ASP A 69 0.56 -13.64 11.45
CA ASP A 69 -0.27 -14.05 12.59
C ASP A 69 -1.64 -13.36 12.64
N LEU A 70 -1.81 -12.30 11.84
CA LEU A 70 -3.04 -11.51 11.77
C LEU A 70 -3.83 -11.77 10.49
N ALA A 71 -3.36 -12.64 9.60
CA ALA A 71 -3.92 -12.86 8.27
C ALA A 71 -5.44 -13.11 8.29
N ARG A 72 -5.90 -13.95 9.22
CA ARG A 72 -7.32 -14.31 9.37
C ARG A 72 -8.11 -13.42 10.34
N ARG A 73 -7.49 -12.39 10.91
CA ARG A 73 -8.16 -11.49 11.84
C ARG A 73 -8.95 -10.45 11.05
N ARG A 74 -10.16 -10.13 11.50
CA ARG A 74 -10.97 -9.09 10.87
C ARG A 74 -10.35 -7.71 11.12
N TYR A 75 -10.35 -6.86 10.11
CA TYR A 75 -9.74 -5.53 10.17
C TYR A 75 -10.29 -4.67 11.32
N GLY A 76 -11.60 -4.73 11.58
CA GLY A 76 -12.23 -3.99 12.67
C GLY A 76 -11.80 -4.42 14.07
N GLN A 77 -11.11 -5.56 14.21
CA GLN A 77 -10.58 -6.06 15.49
C GLN A 77 -9.11 -5.69 15.70
N LEU A 78 -8.48 -5.00 14.75
CA LEU A 78 -7.08 -4.60 14.82
C LEU A 78 -6.91 -3.29 15.59
N SER A 79 -5.78 -3.15 16.30
CA SER A 79 -5.37 -1.85 16.85
C SER A 79 -5.10 -0.84 15.74
N GLY A 80 -5.10 0.45 16.03
CA GLY A 80 -4.79 1.50 15.04
C GLY A 80 -3.43 1.30 14.37
N GLY A 81 -2.41 0.85 15.12
CA GLY A 81 -1.09 0.51 14.56
C GLY A 81 -1.15 -0.68 13.60
N GLN A 82 -1.85 -1.76 13.99
CA GLN A 82 -2.04 -2.93 13.11
C GLN A 82 -2.82 -2.57 11.84
N GLN A 83 -3.86 -1.74 11.95
CA GLN A 83 -4.60 -1.23 10.79
C GLN A 83 -3.69 -0.45 9.84
N ARG A 84 -2.76 0.33 10.39
CA ARG A 84 -1.75 1.05 9.61
C ARG A 84 -0.78 0.10 8.90
N THR A 85 -0.36 -0.98 9.57
CA THR A 85 0.45 -2.04 8.95
C THR A 85 -0.29 -2.73 7.80
N VAL A 86 -1.61 -2.96 7.91
CA VAL A 86 -2.42 -3.50 6.81
C VAL A 86 -2.48 -2.54 5.62
N GLN A 87 -2.63 -1.24 5.87
CA GLN A 87 -2.59 -0.22 4.81
C GLN A 87 -1.22 -0.18 4.12
N PHE A 88 -0.13 -0.35 4.86
CA PHE A 88 1.21 -0.50 4.30
C PHE A 88 1.32 -1.76 3.42
N ALA A 89 0.77 -2.90 3.86
CA ALA A 89 0.73 -4.12 3.07
C ALA A 89 -0.03 -3.94 1.74
N ILE A 90 -1.15 -3.22 1.77
CA ILE A 90 -1.92 -2.85 0.57
C ILE A 90 -1.08 -1.95 -0.37
N ALA A 91 -0.34 -0.98 0.16
CA ALA A 91 0.53 -0.14 -0.65
C ALA A 91 1.71 -0.93 -1.27
N LEU A 92 2.13 -2.03 -0.65
CA LEU A 92 3.20 -2.92 -1.12
C LEU A 92 2.73 -3.98 -2.13
N CYS A 93 1.45 -4.38 -2.09
CA CYS A 93 0.99 -5.57 -2.82
C CYS A 93 1.13 -5.47 -4.34
N GLY A 94 1.13 -4.26 -4.91
CA GLY A 94 1.34 -4.01 -6.33
C GLY A 94 2.80 -4.16 -6.82
N ARG A 95 3.70 -4.67 -5.98
CA ARG A 95 5.14 -4.80 -6.25
C ARG A 95 5.78 -3.47 -6.69
N PRO A 96 5.58 -2.38 -5.92
CA PRO A 96 5.99 -1.05 -6.33
C PRO A 96 7.50 -0.90 -6.38
N ARG A 97 7.98 -0.09 -7.32
CA ARG A 97 9.40 0.35 -7.40
C ARG A 97 9.66 1.52 -6.47
N VAL A 98 8.63 2.34 -6.20
CA VAL A 98 8.67 3.51 -5.32
C VAL A 98 7.41 3.51 -4.47
N LEU A 99 7.59 3.71 -3.17
CA LEU A 99 6.50 3.79 -2.20
C LEU A 99 6.41 5.22 -1.65
N PHE A 100 5.26 5.86 -1.83
CA PHE A 100 4.96 7.16 -1.20
C PHE A 100 4.22 6.93 0.12
N LEU A 101 4.84 7.37 1.21
CA LEU A 101 4.28 7.32 2.56
C LEU A 101 4.04 8.75 3.02
N ASP A 102 2.77 9.11 3.21
CA ASP A 102 2.40 10.38 3.82
C ASP A 102 2.40 10.22 5.36
N GLU A 103 3.19 11.04 6.05
CA GLU A 103 3.39 11.02 7.51
C GLU A 103 3.80 9.67 8.14
N PRO A 104 4.96 9.07 7.77
CA PRO A 104 5.31 7.70 8.17
C PRO A 104 5.58 7.51 9.68
N THR A 105 5.91 8.57 10.41
CA THR A 105 6.42 8.50 11.80
C THR A 105 5.36 8.17 12.85
N THR A 106 4.07 8.29 12.54
CA THR A 106 2.98 8.14 13.51
C THR A 106 2.43 6.71 13.64
N GLY A 107 3.07 5.70 13.04
CA GLY A 107 2.65 4.31 13.27
C GLY A 107 3.31 3.22 12.43
N LEU A 108 4.34 3.57 11.66
CA LEU A 108 5.29 2.61 11.10
C LEU A 108 6.56 2.69 11.94
N ASP A 109 6.52 2.20 13.19
CA ASP A 109 7.73 1.75 13.87
C ASP A 109 8.16 0.44 13.18
N ILE A 110 8.53 0.58 11.91
CA ILE A 110 9.26 -0.44 11.18
C ILE A 110 10.57 -0.48 11.94
N GLN A 111 10.77 -1.51 12.74
CA GLN A 111 12.11 -1.90 13.17
C GLN A 111 12.92 -2.20 11.91
N ALA A 112 13.41 -1.13 11.27
CA ALA A 112 14.32 -1.17 10.16
C ALA A 112 15.68 -1.51 10.77
N ARG A 113 15.95 -2.81 10.88
CA ARG A 113 17.30 -3.35 10.97
C ARG A 113 17.60 -4.10 9.68
#